data_AF-A0A251UR48-F1
#
_entry.id   AF-A0A251UR48-F1
#
_cell.length_a   1.000
_cell.length_b   1.000
_cell.length_c   1.000
_cell.angle_alpha   90.00
_cell.angle_beta   90.00
_cell.angle_gamma   90.00
#
_symmetry.space_group_name_H-M   'P 1'
#
loop_
_entity.id
_entity.type
_entity.pdbx_description
1 polymer ?
#
loop_
_entity_poly.entity_id
_entity_poly.type
_entity_poly.pdbx_seq_one_letter_code
_entity_poly.pdbx_strand_id
1 'polypeptide(L)'
;MSGRPIGATVVEILDLDILAKAHSYVLFNCSEVDEFRIEHLTNVRHENRKLREREIQRLHSETFESWFQDHVEELHTRGDHRITEDLRNLASGPAEFVKKYKGFIINGFRFHTKDLEQNRKTQNSGVMLEAMTNSFSSAKDNNPVMGDVTYYGESSFVPL
;
A
#
# COMPACT_ATOMS: atom_id res chain seq x y z
N MET A 1 -1.05 -16.66 6.66
CA MET A 1 -1.91 -17.41 5.72
C MET A 1 -1.03 -18.18 4.74
N SER A 2 -1.34 -19.43 4.40
CA SER A 2 -0.52 -20.23 3.46
C SER A 2 -1.24 -20.38 2.11
N GLY A 3 -0.71 -19.76 1.07
CA GLY A 3 -1.19 -19.95 -0.31
C GLY A 3 -0.36 -20.96 -1.10
N ARG A 4 -0.91 -21.45 -2.21
CA ARG A 4 -0.23 -22.42 -3.10
C ARG A 4 -0.11 -21.85 -4.53
N PRO A 5 1.11 -21.70 -5.08
CA PRO A 5 1.28 -21.29 -6.47
C PRO A 5 0.95 -22.41 -7.46
N ILE A 6 0.52 -22.02 -8.66
CA ILE A 6 0.20 -22.91 -9.78
C ILE A 6 1.10 -22.57 -10.97
N GLY A 7 1.83 -23.58 -11.45
CA GLY A 7 2.71 -23.47 -12.62
C GLY A 7 4.12 -23.03 -12.26
N ALA A 8 4.92 -22.74 -13.30
CA ALA A 8 6.29 -22.27 -13.14
C ALA A 8 6.34 -20.90 -12.45
N THR A 9 7.31 -20.74 -11.55
CA THR A 9 7.61 -19.46 -10.90
C THR A 9 8.61 -18.70 -11.76
N VAL A 10 8.35 -17.42 -12.01
CA VAL A 10 9.30 -16.52 -12.68
C VAL A 10 9.74 -15.47 -11.67
N VAL A 11 11.04 -15.24 -11.56
CA VAL A 11 11.59 -14.12 -10.79
C VAL A 11 11.71 -12.94 -11.75
N GLU A 12 11.11 -11.82 -11.37
CA GLU A 12 11.14 -10.58 -12.15
C GLU A 12 11.52 -9.43 -11.25
N ILE A 13 12.23 -8.46 -11.81
CA ILE A 13 12.49 -7.18 -11.15
C ILE A 13 11.28 -6.30 -11.48
N LEU A 14 10.55 -5.86 -10.45
CA LEU A 14 9.47 -4.92 -10.66
C LEU A 14 9.99 -3.50 -10.85
N ASP A 15 9.21 -2.72 -11.57
CA ASP A 15 9.40 -1.28 -11.67
C ASP A 15 9.36 -0.65 -10.26
N LEU A 16 10.40 0.12 -9.93
CA LEU A 16 10.53 0.80 -8.65
C LEU A 16 9.34 1.72 -8.38
N ASP A 17 8.76 2.34 -9.41
CA ASP A 17 7.57 3.18 -9.27
C ASP A 17 6.34 2.37 -8.86
N ILE A 18 6.23 1.12 -9.32
CA ILE A 18 5.15 0.21 -8.95
C ILE A 18 5.35 -0.26 -7.51
N LEU A 19 6.58 -0.60 -7.13
CA LEU A 19 6.92 -1.01 -5.76
C LEU A 19 6.66 0.11 -4.76
N ALA A 20 7.07 1.34 -5.05
CA ALA A 20 6.79 2.50 -4.20
C ALA A 20 5.27 2.72 -4.02
N LYS A 21 4.49 2.64 -5.11
CA LYS A 21 3.03 2.75 -5.02
C LYS A 21 2.39 1.63 -4.21
N ALA A 22 2.85 0.39 -4.39
CA ALA A 22 2.36 -0.75 -3.64
C ALA A 22 2.70 -0.64 -2.15
N HIS A 23 3.92 -0.20 -1.84
CA HIS A 23 4.38 0.03 -0.48
C HIS A 23 3.53 1.11 0.21
N SER A 24 3.43 2.29 -0.40
CA SER A 24 2.55 3.37 0.05
C SER A 24 1.12 2.87 0.28
N TYR A 25 0.55 2.11 -0.67
CA TYR A 25 -0.81 1.58 -0.52
C TYR A 25 -0.95 0.70 0.74
N VAL A 26 0.00 -0.22 0.99
CA VAL A 26 -0.01 -1.06 2.19
C VAL A 26 0.07 -0.19 3.44
N LEU A 27 1.01 0.76 3.50
CA LEU A 27 1.18 1.62 4.67
C LEU A 27 -0.08 2.46 5.00
N PHE A 28 -0.79 2.94 3.98
CA PHE A 28 -2.02 3.71 4.16
C PHE A 28 -3.27 2.88 4.50
N ASN A 29 -3.22 1.55 4.33
CA ASN A 29 -4.35 0.65 4.56
C ASN A 29 -4.08 -0.43 5.63
N CYS A 30 -2.96 -0.34 6.34
CA CYS A 30 -2.57 -1.27 7.40
C CYS A 30 -2.86 -0.65 8.76
N SER A 31 -3.71 -1.33 9.56
CA SER A 31 -4.11 -0.85 10.89
C SER A 31 -2.94 -0.70 11.87
N GLU A 32 -1.92 -1.54 11.71
CA GLU A 32 -0.70 -1.53 12.49
C GLU A 32 0.10 -0.23 12.30
N VAL A 33 -0.15 0.50 11.21
CA VAL A 33 0.54 1.75 10.83
C VAL A 33 -0.30 2.98 11.22
N ASP A 34 -1.54 2.81 11.71
CA ASP A 34 -2.47 3.92 12.00
C ASP A 34 -1.90 4.93 13.01
N GLU A 35 -1.30 4.46 14.11
CA GLU A 35 -0.69 5.31 15.14
C GLU A 35 0.36 6.24 14.52
N PHE A 36 1.24 5.67 13.70
CA PHE A 36 2.33 6.38 13.03
C PHE A 36 1.81 7.36 11.97
N ARG A 37 0.75 7.00 11.23
CA ARG A 37 0.10 7.92 10.28
C ARG A 37 -0.49 9.13 10.98
N ILE A 38 -1.18 8.93 12.10
CA ILE A 38 -1.76 10.01 12.89
C ILE A 38 -0.65 10.90 13.47
N GLU A 39 0.42 10.30 14.00
CA GLU A 39 1.59 11.00 14.52
C GLU A 39 2.23 11.89 13.45
N HIS A 40 2.57 11.32 12.28
CA HIS A 40 3.16 12.07 11.18
C HIS A 40 2.25 13.21 10.70
N LEU A 41 0.96 12.96 10.50
CA LEU A 41 0.02 14.00 10.09
C LEU A 41 -0.04 15.14 11.11
N THR A 42 0.01 14.82 12.39
CA THR A 42 0.05 15.80 13.47
C THR A 42 1.33 16.63 13.43
N ASN A 43 2.48 15.99 13.20
CA ASN A 43 3.77 16.66 13.07
C ASN A 43 3.81 17.60 11.86
N VAL A 44 3.39 17.12 10.69
CA VAL A 44 3.31 17.93 9.45
C VAL A 44 2.41 19.14 9.66
N ARG A 45 1.24 18.98 10.30
CA ARG A 45 0.34 20.10 10.66
C ARG A 45 1.01 21.09 11.60
N HIS A 46 1.73 20.60 12.60
CA HIS A 46 2.38 21.43 13.61
C HIS A 46 3.50 22.29 13.02
N GLU A 47 4.29 21.72 12.12
CA GLU A 47 5.40 22.39 11.45
C GLU A 47 4.93 23.37 10.37
N ASN A 48 3.77 23.09 9.75
CA ASN A 48 3.28 23.82 8.58
C ASN A 48 1.95 24.56 8.84
N ARG A 49 1.80 25.21 10.00
CA ARG A 49 0.54 25.84 10.46
C ARG A 49 -0.11 26.87 9.52
N LYS A 50 0.64 27.38 8.54
CA LYS A 50 0.17 28.38 7.56
C LYS A 50 -0.33 27.75 6.26
N LEU A 51 -0.03 26.48 6.01
CA LEU A 51 -0.46 25.79 4.81
C LEU A 51 -1.93 25.41 4.91
N ARG A 52 -2.58 25.27 3.75
CA ARG A 52 -3.95 24.79 3.68
C ARG A 52 -4.01 23.29 3.95
N GLU A 53 -5.17 22.80 4.41
CA GLU A 53 -5.35 21.37 4.70
C GLU A 53 -5.01 20.48 3.49
N ARG A 54 -5.32 20.90 2.26
CA ARG A 54 -4.93 20.17 1.04
C ARG A 54 -3.42 20.03 0.90
N GLU A 55 -2.66 21.07 1.22
CA GLU A 55 -1.19 21.07 1.14
C GLU A 55 -0.58 20.21 2.25
N ILE A 56 -1.18 20.25 3.44
CA ILE A 56 -0.84 19.36 4.56
C ILE A 56 -1.04 17.90 4.18
N GLN A 57 -2.21 17.54 3.64
CA GLN A 57 -2.51 16.17 3.22
C GLN A 57 -1.55 15.70 2.12
N ARG A 58 -1.22 16.58 1.16
CA ARG A 58 -0.24 16.27 0.11
C ARG A 58 1.15 16.01 0.70
N LEU A 59 1.64 16.89 1.56
CA LEU A 59 2.95 16.70 2.22
C LEU A 59 2.96 15.40 3.04
N HIS A 60 1.91 15.15 3.82
CA HIS A 60 1.78 13.92 4.58
C HIS A 60 1.89 12.69 3.67
N SER A 61 1.12 12.63 2.57
CA SER A 61 1.19 11.52 1.62
C SER A 61 2.54 11.37 0.93
N GLU A 62 3.23 12.48 0.62
CA GLU A 62 4.51 12.46 -0.08
C GLU A 62 5.70 12.10 0.83
N THR A 63 5.65 12.44 2.12
CA THR A 63 6.79 12.25 3.05
C THR A 63 6.58 11.14 4.08
N PHE A 64 5.39 10.54 4.15
CA PHE A 64 5.10 9.54 5.18
C PHE A 64 6.00 8.31 5.08
N GLU A 65 6.25 7.78 3.88
CA GLU A 65 7.01 6.55 3.69
C GLU A 65 8.45 6.68 4.23
N SER A 66 9.16 7.74 3.82
CA SER A 66 10.53 8.00 4.31
C SER A 66 10.55 8.31 5.80
N TRP A 67 9.59 9.12 6.28
CA TRP A 67 9.50 9.44 7.71
C TRP A 67 9.23 8.18 8.55
N PHE A 68 8.36 7.30 8.08
CA PHE A 68 8.00 6.08 8.79
C PHE A 68 9.19 5.14 8.91
N GLN A 69 9.98 5.00 7.84
CA GLN A 69 11.21 4.21 7.86
C GLN A 69 12.21 4.74 8.90
N ASP A 70 12.54 6.03 8.83
CA ASP A 70 13.50 6.66 9.75
C ASP A 70 13.02 6.58 11.20
N HIS A 71 11.72 6.81 11.43
CA HIS A 71 11.14 6.85 12.76
C HIS A 71 11.08 5.46 13.41
N VAL A 72 10.74 4.42 12.65
CA VAL A 72 10.77 3.02 13.13
C VAL A 72 12.20 2.61 13.50
N GLU A 73 13.20 2.98 12.69
CA GLU A 73 14.61 2.69 12.98
C GLU A 73 15.11 3.44 14.23
N GLU A 74 14.73 4.71 14.40
CA GLU A 74 15.05 5.51 15.58
C GLU A 74 14.46 4.88 16.86
N LEU A 75 13.17 4.54 16.84
CA LEU A 75 12.49 3.92 17.96
C LEU A 75 13.06 2.53 18.29
N HIS A 76 13.37 1.73 17.27
CA HIS A 76 14.01 0.44 17.45
C HIS A 76 15.38 0.57 18.14
N THR A 77 16.20 1.53 17.69
CA THR A 77 17.52 1.79 18.26
C THR A 77 17.44 2.23 19.72
N ARG A 78 16.34 2.90 20.11
CA ARG A 78 16.05 3.28 21.50
C ARG A 78 15.47 2.15 22.35
N GLY A 79 15.20 0.99 21.76
CA GLY A 79 14.59 -0.14 22.46
C GLY A 79 13.11 0.06 22.77
N ASP A 80 12.40 0.86 21.98
CA ASP A 80 10.96 1.04 22.13
C ASP A 80 10.22 -0.28 21.85
N HIS A 81 9.48 -0.76 22.85
CA HIS A 81 8.77 -2.04 22.78
C HIS A 81 7.61 -2.04 21.77
N ARG A 82 7.18 -0.86 21.28
CA ARG A 82 6.14 -0.73 20.27
C ARG A 82 6.62 -1.23 18.91
N ILE A 83 7.93 -1.23 18.67
CA ILE A 83 8.50 -1.65 17.39
C ILE A 83 8.64 -3.16 17.33
N THR A 84 7.74 -3.76 16.56
CA THR A 84 7.75 -5.19 16.23
C THR A 84 8.57 -5.46 14.97
N GLU A 85 8.91 -6.73 14.74
CA GLU A 85 9.55 -7.14 13.47
C GLU A 85 8.65 -6.85 12.26
N ASP A 86 7.33 -7.01 12.41
CA ASP A 86 6.38 -6.72 11.35
C ASP A 86 6.37 -5.23 10.98
N LEU A 87 6.46 -4.33 11.96
CA LEU A 87 6.59 -2.88 11.69
C LEU A 87 7.92 -2.55 10.99
N ARG A 88 9.01 -3.23 11.34
CA ARG A 88 10.30 -3.08 10.65
C ARG A 88 10.25 -3.57 9.21
N ASN A 89 9.57 -4.69 8.97
CA ASN A 89 9.35 -5.22 7.63
C ASN A 89 8.46 -4.30 6.80
N LEU A 90 7.40 -3.76 7.39
CA LEU A 90 6.55 -2.74 6.75
C LEU A 90 7.37 -1.50 6.41
N ALA A 91 8.17 -0.98 7.34
CA ALA A 91 9.01 0.20 7.13
C ALA A 91 10.08 0.02 6.05
N SER A 92 10.59 -1.20 5.86
CA SER A 92 11.66 -1.48 4.89
C SER A 92 11.16 -1.55 3.44
N GLY A 93 9.84 -1.65 3.24
CA GLY A 93 9.24 -1.81 1.93
C GLY A 93 9.47 -3.17 1.27
N PRO A 94 8.87 -3.37 0.09
CA PRO A 94 8.92 -4.64 -0.63
C PRO A 94 10.28 -4.89 -1.30
N ALA A 95 10.67 -6.17 -1.39
CA ALA A 95 11.87 -6.56 -2.11
C ALA A 95 11.72 -6.32 -3.62
N GLU A 96 12.79 -5.82 -4.27
CA GLU A 96 12.82 -5.57 -5.71
C GLU A 96 12.61 -6.84 -6.55
N PHE A 97 13.05 -7.99 -6.01
CA PHE A 97 12.95 -9.29 -6.65
C PHE A 97 11.68 -10.01 -6.18
N VAL A 98 10.67 -10.03 -7.04
CA VAL A 98 9.40 -10.70 -6.74
C VAL A 98 9.23 -11.98 -7.52
N LYS A 99 8.48 -12.93 -6.94
CA LYS A 99 8.09 -14.17 -7.61
C LYS A 99 6.72 -13.99 -8.26
N LYS A 100 6.66 -13.96 -9.59
CA LYS A 100 5.40 -14.01 -10.33
C LYS A 100 4.92 -15.45 -10.52
N TYR A 101 3.60 -15.62 -10.41
CA TYR A 101 2.91 -16.88 -10.62
C TYR A 101 1.81 -16.73 -11.65
N LYS A 102 1.64 -17.73 -12.53
CA LYS A 102 0.53 -17.75 -13.50
C LYS A 102 -0.83 -18.04 -12.86
N GLY A 103 -0.83 -18.55 -11.64
CA GLY A 103 -2.01 -18.66 -10.81
C GLY A 103 -1.65 -18.93 -9.35
N PHE A 104 -2.55 -18.60 -8.45
CA PHE A 104 -2.34 -18.73 -7.02
C PHE A 104 -3.64 -19.15 -6.33
N ILE A 105 -3.55 -20.05 -5.36
CA ILE A 105 -4.68 -20.43 -4.52
C ILE A 105 -4.45 -19.88 -3.12
N ILE A 106 -5.37 -19.04 -2.65
CA ILE A 106 -5.38 -18.50 -1.30
C ILE A 106 -6.82 -18.45 -0.78
N ASN A 107 -7.03 -18.83 0.47
CA ASN A 107 -8.34 -18.83 1.13
C ASN A 107 -9.44 -19.58 0.34
N GLY A 108 -9.08 -20.65 -0.38
CA GLY A 108 -10.02 -21.43 -1.21
C GLY A 108 -10.32 -20.80 -2.58
N PHE A 109 -9.88 -19.58 -2.83
CA PHE A 109 -10.01 -18.91 -4.11
C PHE A 109 -8.81 -19.20 -5.00
N ARG A 110 -9.08 -19.48 -6.27
CA ARG A 110 -8.05 -19.69 -7.30
C ARG A 110 -8.05 -18.51 -8.23
N PHE A 111 -6.91 -17.83 -8.28
CA PHE A 111 -6.69 -16.71 -9.18
C PHE A 111 -5.76 -17.12 -10.32
N HIS A 112 -5.97 -16.51 -11.48
CA HIS A 112 -5.18 -16.71 -12.69
C HIS A 112 -4.81 -15.37 -13.29
N THR A 113 -3.66 -15.31 -13.97
CA THR A 113 -3.30 -14.12 -14.75
C THR A 113 -4.14 -14.06 -16.02
N LYS A 114 -4.39 -12.84 -16.51
CA LYS A 114 -5.17 -12.61 -17.74
C LYS A 114 -4.64 -13.39 -18.95
N ASP A 115 -3.33 -13.47 -19.11
CA ASP A 115 -2.68 -14.25 -20.18
C ASP A 115 -3.05 -15.74 -20.11
N LEU A 116 -3.20 -16.29 -18.90
CA LEU A 116 -3.61 -17.68 -18.71
C LEU A 116 -5.11 -17.88 -19.00
N GLU A 117 -5.92 -16.85 -18.78
CA GLU A 117 -7.38 -16.88 -18.98
C GLU A 117 -7.81 -16.58 -20.42
N GLN A 118 -6.94 -16.02 -21.27
CA GLN A 118 -7.25 -15.66 -22.65
C GLN A 118 -7.82 -16.83 -23.48
N ASN A 119 -7.49 -18.07 -23.10
CA ASN A 119 -7.96 -19.30 -23.75
C ASN A 119 -9.00 -20.09 -22.91
N ARG A 120 -9.58 -19.50 -21.85
CA ARG A 120 -10.51 -20.17 -20.91
C ARG A 120 -11.93 -19.60 -21.00
N LYS A 121 -12.91 -20.43 -20.63
CA LYS A 121 -14.33 -20.06 -20.61
C LYS A 121 -14.74 -19.19 -19.40
N THR A 122 -13.92 -19.15 -18.35
CA THR A 122 -14.22 -18.45 -17.07
C THR A 122 -13.09 -17.49 -16.74
N GLN A 123 -13.44 -16.27 -16.31
CA GLN A 123 -12.48 -15.24 -15.88
C GLN A 123 -12.54 -15.05 -14.37
N ASN A 124 -11.39 -15.00 -13.72
CA ASN A 124 -11.22 -14.68 -12.30
C ASN A 124 -9.97 -13.80 -12.08
N SER A 125 -9.68 -12.91 -13.04
CA SER A 125 -8.59 -11.94 -12.99
C SER A 125 -9.04 -10.55 -12.50
N GLY A 126 -10.31 -10.34 -12.19
CA GLY A 126 -10.81 -9.04 -11.70
C GLY A 126 -10.41 -8.81 -10.25
N VAL A 127 -9.97 -7.59 -9.94
CA VAL A 127 -9.79 -7.11 -8.57
C VAL A 127 -10.65 -5.86 -8.35
N MET A 128 -11.26 -5.78 -7.18
CA MET A 128 -12.02 -4.62 -6.72
C MET A 128 -11.36 -4.11 -5.45
N LEU A 129 -11.18 -2.80 -5.38
CA LEU A 129 -10.62 -2.10 -4.25
C LEU A 129 -11.61 -1.02 -3.82
N GLU A 130 -12.07 -1.07 -2.58
CA GLU A 130 -12.75 0.04 -1.93
C GLU A 130 -11.74 0.83 -1.13
N ALA A 131 -11.52 2.10 -1.49
CA ALA A 131 -10.53 2.96 -0.86
C ALA A 131 -11.18 4.22 -0.30
N MET A 132 -10.93 4.47 0.99
CA MET A 132 -11.36 5.70 1.65
C MET A 132 -10.54 6.87 1.11
N THR A 133 -11.22 7.79 0.41
CA THR A 133 -10.57 8.87 -0.33
C THR A 133 -11.04 10.24 0.18
N ASN A 134 -10.09 11.15 0.41
CA ASN A 134 -10.38 12.56 0.62
C ASN A 134 -10.67 13.23 -0.72
N SER A 135 -11.91 13.65 -0.94
CA SER A 135 -12.32 14.37 -2.14
C SER A 135 -12.55 15.86 -1.85
N PHE A 136 -12.17 16.72 -2.78
CA PHE A 136 -12.37 18.17 -2.72
C PHE A 136 -13.23 18.60 -3.89
N SER A 137 -14.27 19.40 -3.64
CA SER A 137 -15.19 19.86 -4.71
C SER A 137 -14.53 20.84 -5.68
N SER A 138 -13.48 21.56 -5.23
CA SER A 138 -12.69 22.45 -6.06
C SER A 138 -11.34 22.77 -5.42
N ALA A 139 -10.43 23.42 -6.17
CA ALA A 139 -9.15 23.89 -5.62
C ALA A 139 -9.26 24.95 -4.51
N LYS A 140 -10.44 25.58 -4.35
CA LYS A 140 -10.73 26.57 -3.29
C LYS A 140 -11.39 25.94 -2.06
N ASP A 141 -11.77 24.67 -2.14
CA ASP A 141 -12.42 23.95 -1.06
C ASP A 141 -11.42 23.57 0.03
N ASN A 142 -11.74 23.93 1.28
CA ASN A 142 -10.93 23.61 2.45
C ASN A 142 -11.60 22.53 3.33
N ASN A 143 -12.76 22.00 2.94
CA ASN A 143 -13.50 21.02 3.70
C ASN A 143 -13.59 19.70 2.93
N PRO A 144 -12.57 18.82 3.04
CA PRO A 144 -12.58 17.55 2.33
C PRO A 144 -13.75 16.68 2.78
N VAL A 145 -14.37 15.99 1.83
CA VAL A 145 -15.34 14.94 2.11
C VAL A 145 -14.63 13.61 2.00
N MET A 146 -14.62 12.86 3.11
CA MET A 146 -14.23 11.45 3.11
C MET A 146 -15.37 10.61 2.57
N GLY A 147 -15.05 9.72 1.63
CA GLY A 147 -15.98 8.74 1.12
C GLY A 147 -15.25 7.53 0.56
N ASP A 148 -15.95 6.41 0.52
CA ASP A 148 -15.45 5.18 -0.09
C ASP A 148 -15.57 5.29 -1.61
N VAL A 149 -14.45 5.05 -2.30
CA VAL A 149 -14.38 5.03 -3.75
C VAL A 149 -14.01 3.62 -4.19
N THR A 150 -14.85 3.02 -5.02
CA THR A 150 -14.60 1.70 -5.60
C THR A 150 -13.79 1.81 -6.89
N TYR A 151 -12.62 1.17 -6.91
CA TYR A 151 -11.75 1.01 -8.06
C TYR A 151 -11.82 -0.43 -8.59
N TYR A 152 -11.86 -0.56 -9.91
CA TYR A 152 -11.82 -1.86 -10.58
C TYR A 152 -10.51 -1.98 -11.36
N GLY A 153 -9.79 -3.07 -11.14
CA GLY A 153 -8.53 -3.36 -11.79
C GLY A 153 -8.45 -4.80 -12.30
N GLU A 154 -7.40 -5.07 -13.07
CA GLU A 154 -7.06 -6.41 -13.54
C GLU A 154 -5.85 -6.91 -12.74
N SER A 155 -5.87 -8.17 -12.32
CA SER A 155 -4.83 -8.79 -11.51
C SER A 155 -3.67 -9.28 -12.36
N SER A 156 -2.50 -8.68 -12.17
CA SER A 156 -1.19 -9.27 -12.44
C SER A 156 -0.65 -9.80 -11.10
N PHE A 157 -0.75 -11.11 -10.86
CA PHE A 157 -0.39 -11.69 -9.56
C PHE A 157 1.11 -11.49 -9.24
N VAL A 158 1.37 -10.60 -8.28
CA VAL A 158 2.64 -10.46 -7.57
C VAL A 158 2.31 -10.52 -6.08
N PRO A 159 2.68 -11.57 -5.35
CA PRO A 159 2.64 -11.54 -3.90
C PRO A 159 3.79 -10.67 -3.38
N LEU A 160 3.44 -9.73 -2.51
CA LEU A 160 4.37 -9.01 -1.63
C LEU A 160 4.88 -9.96 -0.54
#